data_AF-A7T9E8-F1
#
_entry.id   AF-A7T9E8-F1
#
_cell.length_a   1.000
_cell.length_b   1.000
_cell.length_c   1.000
_cell.angle_alpha   90.00
_cell.angle_beta   90.00
_cell.angle_gamma   90.00
#
_symmetry.space_group_name_H-M   'P 1'
#
loop_
_entity.id
_entity.type
_entity.pdbx_description
1 polymer ?
#
loop_
_entity_poly.entity_id
_entity_poly.type
_entity_poly.pdbx_seq_one_letter_code
_entity_poly.pdbx_strand_id
1 'polypeptide(L)' 'PRLGEEAAQSLIQVYVEMRKVGSSHGAVTAYPRQLESLIRLAEAHARMRFSDTVDIVDVEEAKR' A
#
# COMPACT_ATOMS: atom_id res chain seq x y z
N PRO A 1 -4.92 -2.09 14.11
CA PRO A 1 -3.47 -2.02 13.87
C PRO A 1 -3.06 -0.57 13.55
N ARG A 2 -1.89 -0.14 14.01
CA ARG A 2 -1.29 1.15 13.67
C ARG A 2 -0.28 0.95 12.55
N LEU A 3 -0.17 1.92 11.65
CA LEU A 3 0.78 1.81 10.56
C LEU A 3 2.20 1.99 11.07
N GLY A 4 3.07 0.98 10.86
CA GLY A 4 4.49 1.11 11.12
C GLY A 4 5.15 2.08 10.12
N GLU A 5 6.23 2.73 10.53
CA GLU A 5 6.92 3.73 9.69
C GLU A 5 7.44 3.10 8.38
N GLU A 6 8.04 1.91 8.47
CA GLU A 6 8.55 1.19 7.31
C GLU A 6 7.43 0.75 6.35
N ALA A 7 6.30 0.29 6.90
CA ALA A 7 5.12 -0.09 6.12
C ALA A 7 4.51 1.15 5.42
N ALA A 8 4.47 2.30 6.10
CA ALA A 8 4.02 3.56 5.50
C ALA A 8 4.89 3.98 4.31
N GLN A 9 6.22 3.91 4.47
CA GLN A 9 7.16 4.22 3.39
C GLN A 9 7.00 3.26 2.22
N SER A 10 6.83 1.95 2.48
CA SER A 10 6.59 0.95 1.43
C SER A 10 5.30 1.23 0.65
N LEU A 11 4.18 1.53 1.33
CA LEU A 11 2.91 1.87 0.67
C LEU A 11 3.03 3.10 -0.24
N ILE A 12 3.77 4.12 0.19
CA ILE A 12 4.04 5.30 -0.62
C ILE A 12 4.86 4.94 -1.85
N GLN A 13 5.91 4.13 -1.69
CA GLN A 13 6.76 3.68 -2.80
C GLN A 13 5.95 2.91 -3.83
N VAL A 14 5.15 1.92 -3.40
CA VAL A 14 4.26 1.15 -4.27
C VAL A 14 3.30 2.06 -5.04
N TYR A 15 2.68 3.03 -4.37
CA TYR A 15 1.80 3.99 -5.04
C TYR A 15 2.53 4.87 -6.07
N VAL A 16 3.73 5.35 -5.73
CA VAL A 16 4.54 6.16 -6.65
C VAL A 16 4.98 5.35 -7.87
N GLU A 17 5.36 4.09 -7.68
CA GLU A 17 5.67 3.16 -8.78
C GLU A 17 4.46 2.97 -9.70
N MET A 18 3.28 2.66 -9.15
CA MET A 18 2.04 2.52 -9.93
C MET A 18 1.73 3.79 -10.75
N ARG A 19 2.02 4.97 -10.20
CA ARG A 19 1.84 6.25 -10.91
C ARG A 19 2.87 6.46 -12.02
N LYS A 20 4.12 6.02 -11.84
CA LYS A 20 5.19 6.11 -12.84
C LYS A 20 4.94 5.23 -14.06
N VAL A 21 4.28 4.07 -13.90
CA VAL A 21 3.96 3.19 -15.04
C VAL A 21 3.15 3.92 -16.11
N GLY A 22 2.20 4.78 -15.73
CA GLY A 22 1.34 5.53 -16.66
C GLY A 22 1.95 6.78 -17.28
N SER A 23 2.94 7.38 -16.60
CA SER A 23 3.55 8.62 -17.09
C SER A 23 4.33 8.43 -18.39
N SER A 24 4.74 7.20 -18.71
CA SER A 24 5.43 6.86 -19.97
C SER A 24 4.54 6.94 -21.21
N HIS A 25 3.21 6.81 -21.06
CA HIS A 25 2.24 6.78 -22.17
C HIS A 25 1.16 7.88 -22.04
N GLY A 26 1.36 8.88 -21.17
CA GLY A 26 0.39 9.96 -20.94
C GLY A 26 -0.93 9.51 -20.28
N ALA A 27 -0.96 8.30 -19.72
CA ALA A 27 -2.15 7.71 -19.12
C ALA A 27 -2.15 7.90 -17.59
N VAL A 28 -3.31 8.22 -17.02
CA VAL A 28 -3.49 8.25 -15.56
C VAL A 28 -3.64 6.81 -15.05
N THR A 29 -2.59 6.27 -14.43
CA THR A 29 -2.57 4.85 -14.01
C THR A 29 -2.87 4.60 -12.53
N ALA A 30 -2.74 5.61 -11.67
CA ALA A 30 -3.09 5.48 -10.25
C ALA A 30 -3.75 6.74 -9.70
N TYR A 31 -4.87 6.56 -9.01
CA TYR A 31 -5.62 7.61 -8.30
C TYR A 31 -5.38 7.52 -6.79
N PRO A 32 -5.47 8.64 -6.05
CA PRO A 32 -5.27 8.65 -4.59
C PRO A 32 -6.09 7.62 -3.81
N ARG A 33 -7.33 7.33 -4.25
CA ARG A 33 -8.19 6.28 -3.65
C ARG A 33 -7.57 4.88 -3.66
N GLN A 34 -6.66 4.59 -4.58
CA GLN A 34 -5.97 3.29 -4.63
C GLN A 34 -4.97 3.15 -3.48
N LEU A 35 -4.30 4.25 -3.08
CA LEU A 35 -3.45 4.23 -1.88
C LEU A 35 -4.27 3.98 -0.61
N GLU A 36 -5.42 4.64 -0.47
CA GLU A 36 -6.34 4.40 0.65
C GLU A 36 -6.84 2.94 0.68
N SER A 37 -7.11 2.37 -0.49
CA SER A 37 -7.53 0.97 -0.60
C SER A 37 -6.39 0.01 -0.20
N LEU A 38 -5.15 0.27 -0.61
CA LEU A 38 -3.98 -0.50 -0.22
C LEU A 38 -3.73 -0.45 1.30
N ILE A 39 -3.84 0.73 1.91
CA ILE A 39 -3.73 0.89 3.37
C ILE A 39 -4.78 0.02 4.07
N ARG A 40 -6.04 0.06 3.60
CA ARG A 40 -7.13 -0.72 4.20
C ARG A 40 -6.88 -2.23 4.11
N LEU A 41 -6.38 -2.71 2.98
CA LEU A 41 -6.04 -4.13 2.78
C LEU A 41 -4.88 -4.55 3.69
N ALA A 42 -3.83 -3.73 3.79
CA ALA A 42 -2.69 -4.01 4.68
C ALA A 42 -3.13 -4.04 6.16
N GLU A 43 -3.98 -3.10 6.58
CA GLU A 43 -4.55 -3.14 7.93
C GLU A 43 -5.43 -4.38 8.17
N ALA A 44 -6.20 -4.82 7.18
CA ALA A 44 -7.01 -6.02 7.30
C ALA A 44 -6.13 -7.27 7.48
N HIS A 45 -5.03 -7.36 6.72
CA HIS A 45 -4.08 -8.46 6.83
C HIS A 45 -3.38 -8.46 8.21
N ALA A 46 -2.93 -7.29 8.70
CA ALA A 46 -2.38 -7.17 10.04
C ALA A 46 -3.36 -7.65 11.13
N ARG A 47 -4.66 -7.32 10.99
CA ARG A 47 -5.71 -7.81 11.90
C ARG A 47 -5.91 -9.32 11.82
N MET A 48 -5.85 -9.92 10.63
CA MET A 48 -5.96 -11.38 10.47
C MET A 48 -4.83 -12.12 11.18
N ARG A 49 -3.64 -11.51 11.23
CA ARG A 49 -2.49 -12.02 12.00
C ARG A 49 -2.55 -11.69 13.50
N PHE A 50 -3.62 -11.04 13.97
CA PHE A 50 -3.73 -10.50 15.33
C PHE A 50 -2.59 -9.53 15.70
N SER A 51 -2.05 -8.82 14.71
CA SER A 51 -1.03 -7.79 14.93
C SER A 51 -1.65 -6.43 15.19
N ASP A 52 -1.13 -5.73 16.20
CA ASP A 52 -1.49 -4.35 16.50
C ASP A 52 -0.71 -3.33 15.66
N THR A 53 0.25 -3.78 14.86
CA THR A 53 1.04 -2.95 13.94
C THR A 53 0.99 -3.54 12.53
N VAL A 54 0.88 -2.66 11.53
CA VAL A 54 1.01 -3.03 10.11
C VAL A 54 2.50 -3.03 9.77
N ASP A 55 2.98 -4.19 9.31
CA ASP A 55 4.37 -4.43 8.93
C ASP A 55 4.50 -4.55 7.40
N ILE A 56 5.74 -4.57 6.89
CA ILE A 56 6.01 -4.68 5.45
C ILE A 56 5.32 -5.89 4.82
N VAL A 57 5.24 -7.02 5.55
CA VAL A 57 4.59 -8.25 5.05
C VAL A 57 3.11 -8.04 4.73
N ASP A 58 2.43 -7.15 5.45
CA ASP A 58 1.02 -6.83 5.19
C ASP A 58 0.85 -5.97 3.95
N VAL A 59 1.84 -5.11 3.68
CA VAL A 59 1.88 -4.27 2.47
C VAL A 59 2.15 -5.11 1.23
N GLU A 60 3.09 -6.06 1.32
CA GLU A 60 3.36 -7.00 0.23
C GLU A 60 2.15 -7.88 -0.07
N GLU A 61 1.43 -8.35 0.96
CA GLU A 61 0.19 -9.10 0.73
C GLU A 61 -0.91 -8.23 0.13
N ALA A 62 -1.03 -6.96 0.56
CA ALA A 62 -2.00 -6.02 -0.02
C ALA A 62 -1.74 -5.66 -1.49
N LYS A 63 -0.50 -5.80 -1.96
CA LYS A 63 -0.08 -5.56 -3.35
C LYS A 63 -0.38 -6.76 -4.27
N ARG A 64 -0.44 -7.97 -3.72
CA ARG A 64 -0.56 -9.23 -4.45
C ARG A 64 -1.94 -9.41 -5.08
#